data_AF-A0A538CMH1-F1
#
_entry.id   AF-A0A538CMH1-F1
#
_cell.length_a   1.000
_cell.length_b   1.000
_cell.length_c   1.000
_cell.angle_alpha   90.00
_cell.angle_beta   90.00
_cell.angle_gamma   90.00
#
_symmetry.space_group_name_H-M   'P 1'
#
loop_
_entity.id
_entity.type
_entity.pdbx_description
1 polymer ?
#
loop_
_entity_poly.entity_id
_entity_poly.type
_entity_poly.pdbx_seq_one_letter_code
_entity_poly.pdbx_strand_id
1 'polypeptide(L)'
;MASQAEGLRVPASPRLATAIVAVALGYHFSLQTLASNWRYETPLADLVLVPAVAVLLLVAASRRHRYVAFLRLGRVDFLVGGLLLLASLAFLTVGPALWSKYFWAMRLDLLTLPLFAAAGVVLLFGSRALVPFWFPLAFLFLAWPLPYLALLEHVLGLFTTTTAAAVEHVNALAGIATPVAGSDGSRYLVEHNGQQVVVSVASACSGVNSLVGFGIIGAAALWFIRGSVVRRVSWLALGGALVWALNVGRILLVLLTARRLGEHVAFDVLHPVAGIVTLNVAFLLALALLPLFRLRRRWPDDDDGDVIDTPLARSAPPMEQATPRRLAPRLILLVAAAATLALADSQLQSAASGFDATGRPAVAAFADRPLAGRNWDVRRLQSIGWATPYYGRHSSWVRYRLRPAGRLARRGHFTVWADAVLSPNLGALDFHGFKVETATRVDLGDGIVGQLFVYRTAHSRWHALAWEWPVLRHGKVEHERIVLLASSLTRPAARSQPSSGAVTSRALALLDARTKDEDANPELTGALRRLGSDLIAARIARKGRA
;
A
#
# COMPACT_ATOMS: atom_id res chain seq x y z
N MET A 1 -16.39 53.17 -5.09
CA MET A 1 -16.08 52.14 -4.06
C MET A 1 -16.07 50.70 -4.58
N ALA A 2 -16.81 50.34 -5.64
CA ALA A 2 -16.79 48.97 -6.19
C ALA A 2 -15.45 48.55 -6.84
N SER A 3 -14.70 49.49 -7.46
CA SER A 3 -13.40 49.16 -8.09
C SER A 3 -12.25 48.95 -7.10
N GLN A 4 -12.33 49.47 -5.87
CA GLN A 4 -11.28 49.23 -4.86
C GLN A 4 -11.39 47.84 -4.20
N ALA A 5 -12.54 47.16 -4.30
CA ALA A 5 -12.74 45.85 -3.70
C ALA A 5 -12.27 44.66 -4.58
N GLU A 6 -11.87 44.90 -5.83
CA GLU A 6 -11.39 43.85 -6.73
C GLU A 6 -9.94 43.41 -6.43
N GLY A 7 -9.12 44.27 -5.81
CA GLY A 7 -7.68 44.04 -5.62
C GLY A 7 -7.26 43.06 -4.53
N LEU A 8 -8.18 42.44 -3.78
CA LEU A 8 -7.84 41.63 -2.59
C LEU A 8 -8.21 40.15 -2.70
N ARG A 9 -8.54 39.65 -3.91
CA ARG A 9 -8.91 38.24 -4.10
C ARG A 9 -7.66 37.38 -4.28
N VAL A 10 -7.64 36.20 -3.67
CA VAL A 10 -6.57 35.23 -3.88
C VAL A 10 -6.90 34.34 -5.08
N PRO A 11 -6.06 34.30 -6.14
CA PRO A 11 -6.31 33.48 -7.32
C PRO A 11 -6.39 31.98 -6.98
N ALA A 12 -7.02 31.18 -7.85
CA ALA A 12 -7.14 29.74 -7.67
C ALA A 12 -5.77 29.01 -7.70
N SER A 13 -4.85 29.45 -8.56
CA SER A 13 -3.54 28.82 -8.74
C SER A 13 -2.70 28.69 -7.45
N PRO A 14 -2.46 29.77 -6.65
CA PRO A 14 -1.73 29.63 -5.39
C PRO A 14 -2.47 28.77 -4.38
N ARG A 15 -3.81 28.82 -4.32
CA ARG A 15 -4.61 27.94 -3.44
C ARG A 15 -4.41 26.47 -3.81
N LEU A 16 -4.44 26.15 -5.10
CA LEU A 16 -4.23 24.79 -5.59
C LEU A 16 -2.79 24.32 -5.33
N ALA A 17 -1.80 25.16 -5.62
CA ALA A 17 -0.39 24.87 -5.35
C ALA A 17 -0.17 24.57 -3.85
N THR A 18 -0.76 25.36 -2.95
CA THR A 18 -0.69 25.10 -1.51
C THR A 18 -1.32 23.76 -1.12
N ALA A 19 -2.49 23.40 -1.67
CA ALA A 19 -3.09 22.08 -1.40
C ALA A 19 -2.17 20.94 -1.87
N ILE A 20 -1.61 21.04 -3.06
CA ILE A 20 -0.69 20.03 -3.63
C ILE A 20 0.57 19.90 -2.76
N VAL A 21 1.19 21.02 -2.40
CA VAL A 21 2.40 21.03 -1.54
C VAL A 21 2.08 20.46 -0.16
N ALA A 22 0.93 20.81 0.43
CA ALA A 22 0.51 20.25 1.71
C ALA A 22 0.36 18.73 1.65
N VAL A 23 -0.24 18.18 0.58
CA VAL A 23 -0.37 16.73 0.38
C VAL A 23 1.01 16.08 0.19
N ALA A 24 1.86 16.65 -0.65
CA ALA A 24 3.20 16.13 -0.91
C ALA A 24 4.08 16.10 0.35
N LEU A 25 4.01 17.16 1.18
CA LEU A 25 4.72 17.21 2.45
C LEU A 25 4.11 16.26 3.48
N GLY A 26 2.78 16.20 3.60
CA GLY A 26 2.10 15.36 4.57
C GLY A 26 2.30 13.86 4.34
N TYR A 27 2.52 13.44 3.10
CA TYR A 27 2.70 12.03 2.69
C TYR A 27 4.07 11.76 2.07
N HIS A 28 5.11 12.52 2.44
CA HIS A 28 6.39 12.47 1.77
C HIS A 28 7.03 11.07 1.78
N PHE A 29 6.96 10.32 2.88
CA PHE A 29 7.53 8.98 3.03
C PHE A 29 6.69 7.95 2.26
N SER A 30 5.36 8.04 2.34
CA SER A 30 4.44 7.18 1.59
C SER A 30 4.57 7.36 0.08
N LEU A 31 4.75 8.61 -0.39
CA LEU A 31 4.99 8.92 -1.80
C LEU A 31 6.39 8.53 -2.26
N GLN A 32 7.42 8.73 -1.43
CA GLN A 32 8.79 8.32 -1.74
C GLN A 32 8.89 6.80 -1.88
N THR A 33 8.27 6.05 -0.98
CA THR A 33 8.23 4.58 -1.07
C THR A 33 7.42 4.10 -2.27
N LEU A 34 6.30 4.75 -2.58
CA LEU A 34 5.58 4.48 -3.83
C LEU A 34 6.47 4.73 -5.07
N ALA A 35 7.28 5.81 -5.06
CA ALA A 35 8.20 6.12 -6.13
C ALA A 35 9.40 5.16 -6.23
N SER A 36 9.90 4.64 -5.11
CA SER A 36 10.95 3.62 -5.14
C SER A 36 10.50 2.33 -5.82
N ASN A 37 9.18 2.06 -5.85
CA ASN A 37 8.61 0.85 -6.44
C ASN A 37 8.61 0.88 -7.97
N TRP A 38 8.75 2.06 -8.57
CA TRP A 38 8.85 2.25 -10.02
C TRP A 38 9.97 1.40 -10.63
N ARG A 39 11.05 1.16 -9.88
CA ARG A 39 12.22 0.42 -10.35
C ARG A 39 11.99 -1.10 -10.52
N TYR A 40 10.90 -1.65 -9.98
CA TYR A 40 10.78 -3.09 -9.79
C TYR A 40 9.96 -3.84 -10.86
N GLU A 41 9.60 -3.21 -11.98
CA GLU A 41 8.81 -3.81 -13.07
C GLU A 41 7.62 -4.66 -12.58
N THR A 42 7.00 -4.24 -11.47
CA THR A 42 5.85 -4.94 -10.88
C THR A 42 4.55 -4.34 -11.41
N PRO A 43 3.42 -5.08 -11.36
CA PRO A 43 2.11 -4.51 -11.71
C PRO A 43 1.75 -3.26 -10.90
N LEU A 44 2.33 -3.10 -9.71
CA LEU A 44 2.07 -1.97 -8.82
C LEU A 44 3.01 -0.77 -9.06
N ALA A 45 4.03 -0.91 -9.92
CA ALA A 45 4.97 0.17 -10.21
C ALA A 45 4.25 1.40 -10.79
N ASP A 46 3.26 1.18 -11.66
CA ASP A 46 2.50 2.25 -12.32
C ASP A 46 1.65 3.10 -11.35
N LEU A 47 1.43 2.63 -10.12
CA LEU A 47 0.67 3.38 -9.11
C LEU A 47 1.33 4.71 -8.73
N VAL A 48 2.66 4.86 -8.92
CA VAL A 48 3.34 6.14 -8.70
C VAL A 48 2.85 7.24 -9.65
N LEU A 49 2.28 6.88 -10.80
CA LEU A 49 1.72 7.87 -11.73
C LEU A 49 0.43 8.49 -11.17
N VAL A 50 -0.28 7.79 -10.29
CA VAL A 50 -1.60 8.22 -9.82
C VAL A 50 -1.56 9.61 -9.17
N PRO A 51 -0.67 9.91 -8.19
CA PRO A 51 -0.58 11.25 -7.61
C PRO A 51 -0.22 12.34 -8.63
N ALA A 52 0.71 12.07 -9.54
CA ALA A 52 1.13 13.04 -10.56
C ALA A 52 0.00 13.34 -11.56
N VAL A 53 -0.70 12.31 -12.02
CA VAL A 53 -1.84 12.43 -12.92
C VAL A 53 -3.02 13.11 -12.21
N ALA A 54 -3.27 12.82 -10.93
CA ALA A 54 -4.27 13.52 -10.13
C ALA A 54 -3.97 15.03 -10.02
N VAL A 55 -2.70 15.43 -9.86
CA VAL A 55 -2.29 16.84 -9.89
C VAL A 55 -2.63 17.47 -11.24
N LEU A 56 -2.29 16.82 -12.35
CA LEU A 56 -2.65 17.31 -13.70
C LEU A 56 -4.16 17.44 -13.88
N LEU A 57 -4.93 16.45 -13.41
CA LEU A 57 -6.39 16.47 -13.44
C LEU A 57 -6.96 17.60 -12.57
N LEU A 58 -6.39 17.86 -11.38
CA LEU A 58 -6.80 18.98 -10.53
C LEU A 58 -6.52 20.33 -11.19
N VAL A 59 -5.36 20.49 -11.81
CA VAL A 59 -5.01 21.71 -12.56
C VAL A 59 -5.98 21.90 -13.73
N ALA A 60 -6.22 20.86 -14.52
CA ALA A 60 -7.17 20.90 -15.63
C ALA A 60 -8.60 21.21 -15.15
N ALA A 61 -9.04 20.59 -14.06
CA ALA A 61 -10.35 20.85 -13.47
C ALA A 61 -10.46 22.29 -12.94
N SER A 62 -9.40 22.85 -12.37
CA SER A 62 -9.39 24.24 -11.91
C SER A 62 -9.49 25.26 -13.05
N ARG A 63 -8.90 24.93 -14.22
CA ARG A 63 -8.97 25.76 -15.44
C ARG A 63 -10.34 25.70 -16.09
N ARG A 64 -10.96 24.51 -16.10
CA ARG A 64 -12.31 24.29 -16.62
C ARG A 64 -13.38 24.91 -15.74
N HIS A 65 -13.24 24.78 -14.44
CA HIS A 65 -14.21 25.28 -13.47
C HIS A 65 -13.70 26.56 -12.81
N ARG A 66 -13.40 27.60 -13.60
CA ARG A 66 -12.84 28.88 -13.09
C ARG A 66 -13.69 29.49 -11.97
N TYR A 67 -14.99 29.23 -11.97
CA TYR A 67 -15.93 29.68 -10.93
C TYR A 67 -15.57 29.19 -9.52
N VAL A 68 -14.78 28.11 -9.37
CA VAL A 68 -14.32 27.63 -8.05
C VAL A 68 -13.51 28.68 -7.29
N ALA A 69 -12.88 29.61 -8.00
CA ALA A 69 -12.19 30.74 -7.38
C ALA A 69 -13.15 31.66 -6.60
N PHE A 70 -14.40 31.75 -7.04
CA PHE A 70 -15.43 32.68 -6.55
C PHE A 70 -16.47 32.03 -5.64
N LEU A 71 -16.25 30.79 -5.22
CA LEU A 71 -17.16 30.11 -4.28
C LEU A 71 -17.07 30.72 -2.88
N ARG A 72 -18.18 30.61 -2.15
CA ARG A 72 -18.31 31.06 -0.76
C ARG A 72 -17.39 30.25 0.15
N LEU A 73 -16.65 30.94 1.02
CA LEU A 73 -15.93 30.33 2.14
C LEU A 73 -16.72 30.55 3.44
N GLY A 74 -17.46 29.53 3.87
CA GLY A 74 -18.34 29.54 5.04
C GLY A 74 -17.86 28.66 6.20
N ARG A 75 -18.59 28.68 7.32
CA ARG A 75 -18.30 27.86 8.52
C ARG A 75 -18.46 26.35 8.26
N VAL A 76 -19.39 25.98 7.38
CA VAL A 76 -19.60 24.57 6.97
C VAL A 76 -18.32 23.98 6.37
N ASP A 77 -17.54 24.76 5.63
CA ASP A 77 -16.29 24.28 5.05
C ASP A 77 -15.22 23.98 6.11
N PHE A 78 -15.19 24.74 7.21
CA PHE A 78 -14.31 24.43 8.34
C PHE A 78 -14.69 23.11 9.00
N LEU A 79 -16.00 22.85 9.16
CA LEU A 79 -16.49 21.61 9.74
C LEU A 79 -16.16 20.41 8.83
N VAL A 80 -16.52 20.49 7.54
CA VAL A 80 -16.28 19.41 6.58
C VAL A 80 -14.78 19.19 6.36
N GLY A 81 -14.03 20.25 6.11
CA GLY A 81 -12.58 20.17 5.92
C GLY A 81 -11.87 19.68 7.19
N GLY A 82 -12.27 20.18 8.36
CA GLY A 82 -11.75 19.75 9.66
C GLY A 82 -12.04 18.28 9.96
N LEU A 83 -13.24 17.77 9.64
CA LEU A 83 -13.58 16.37 9.81
C LEU A 83 -12.72 15.46 8.90
N LEU A 84 -12.53 15.83 7.63
CA LEU A 84 -11.68 15.10 6.69
C LEU A 84 -10.19 15.11 7.12
N LEU A 85 -9.70 16.25 7.61
CA LEU A 85 -8.38 16.36 8.21
C LEU A 85 -8.23 15.44 9.43
N LEU A 86 -9.19 15.50 10.37
CA LEU A 86 -9.17 14.71 11.58
C LEU A 86 -9.24 13.21 11.26
N ALA A 87 -10.07 12.80 10.30
CA ALA A 87 -10.15 11.41 9.86
C ALA A 87 -8.80 10.92 9.29
N SER A 88 -8.16 11.73 8.43
CA SER A 88 -6.85 11.40 7.85
C SER A 88 -5.76 11.29 8.93
N LEU A 89 -5.71 12.25 9.85
CA LEU A 89 -4.78 12.26 10.98
C LEU A 89 -5.01 11.08 11.92
N ALA A 90 -6.26 10.84 12.33
CA ALA A 90 -6.60 9.73 13.22
C ALA A 90 -6.21 8.39 12.59
N PHE A 91 -6.47 8.19 11.31
CA PHE A 91 -6.14 6.96 10.63
C PHE A 91 -4.62 6.75 10.48
N LEU A 92 -3.85 7.79 10.15
CA LEU A 92 -2.39 7.68 10.02
C LEU A 92 -1.67 7.55 11.38
N THR A 93 -2.24 8.09 12.45
CA THR A 93 -1.64 8.06 13.80
C THR A 93 -2.07 6.85 14.63
N VAL A 94 -3.35 6.49 14.58
CA VAL A 94 -3.93 5.38 15.35
C VAL A 94 -3.90 4.08 14.54
N GLY A 95 -3.98 4.15 13.22
CA GLY A 95 -4.01 2.97 12.37
C GLY A 95 -2.81 2.04 12.52
N PRO A 96 -1.56 2.52 12.52
CA PRO A 96 -0.40 1.69 12.79
C PRO A 96 -0.48 0.96 14.14
N ALA A 97 -1.12 1.57 15.14
CA ALA A 97 -1.30 0.95 16.45
C ALA A 97 -2.37 -0.16 16.44
N LEU A 98 -3.41 -0.02 15.61
CA LEU A 98 -4.50 -1.00 15.49
C LEU A 98 -4.15 -2.18 14.58
N TRP A 99 -3.46 -1.93 13.48
CA TRP A 99 -3.18 -2.93 12.44
C TRP A 99 -1.71 -3.37 12.39
N SER A 100 -0.82 -2.80 13.20
CA SER A 100 0.59 -3.20 13.27
C SER A 100 1.24 -3.19 11.86
N LYS A 101 2.03 -4.21 11.52
CA LYS A 101 2.64 -4.40 10.20
C LYS A 101 1.63 -4.51 9.05
N TYR A 102 0.38 -4.90 9.32
CA TYR A 102 -0.64 -4.97 8.27
C TYR A 102 -1.09 -3.60 7.77
N PHE A 103 -0.94 -2.54 8.58
CA PHE A 103 -1.16 -1.18 8.12
C PHE A 103 -0.29 -0.86 6.89
N TRP A 104 1.00 -1.21 6.98
CA TRP A 104 1.95 -1.02 5.90
C TRP A 104 1.76 -2.05 4.77
N ALA A 105 1.57 -3.32 5.10
CA ALA A 105 1.38 -4.37 4.10
C ALA A 105 0.19 -4.10 3.16
N MET A 106 -0.90 -3.56 3.71
CA MET A 106 -2.09 -3.17 2.95
C MET A 106 -2.03 -1.74 2.41
N ARG A 107 -0.93 -1.01 2.67
CA ARG A 107 -0.74 0.40 2.29
C ARG A 107 -1.93 1.30 2.64
N LEU A 108 -2.40 1.16 3.88
CA LEU A 108 -3.53 1.93 4.41
C LEU A 108 -3.22 3.43 4.50
N ASP A 109 -1.94 3.83 4.51
CA ASP A 109 -1.47 5.20 4.34
C ASP A 109 -1.99 5.86 3.04
N LEU A 110 -1.99 5.13 1.92
CA LEU A 110 -2.44 5.68 0.64
C LEU A 110 -3.96 5.85 0.56
N LEU A 111 -4.71 5.13 1.40
CA LEU A 111 -6.17 5.28 1.49
C LEU A 111 -6.58 6.64 2.06
N THR A 112 -5.77 7.25 2.93
CA THR A 112 -6.08 8.56 3.54
C THR A 112 -5.66 9.74 2.69
N LEU A 113 -4.81 9.52 1.69
CA LEU A 113 -4.35 10.55 0.75
C LEU A 113 -5.50 11.31 0.07
N PRO A 114 -6.52 10.66 -0.55
CA PRO A 114 -7.67 11.37 -1.12
C PRO A 114 -8.47 12.17 -0.07
N LEU A 115 -8.57 11.69 1.17
CA LEU A 115 -9.29 12.40 2.23
C LEU A 115 -8.59 13.70 2.62
N PHE A 116 -7.26 13.66 2.77
CA PHE A 116 -6.46 14.85 3.08
C PHE A 116 -6.44 15.85 1.92
N ALA A 117 -6.33 15.36 0.68
CA ALA A 117 -6.44 16.20 -0.52
C ALA A 117 -7.81 16.89 -0.61
N ALA A 118 -8.90 16.14 -0.36
CA ALA A 118 -10.25 16.68 -0.30
C ALA A 118 -10.39 17.73 0.81
N ALA A 119 -9.79 17.50 1.98
CA ALA A 119 -9.77 18.47 3.07
C ALA A 119 -9.08 19.78 2.66
N GLY A 120 -7.92 19.70 1.99
CA GLY A 120 -7.22 20.85 1.43
C GLY A 120 -8.08 21.61 0.42
N VAL A 121 -8.78 20.90 -0.47
CA VAL A 121 -9.75 21.49 -1.41
C VAL A 121 -10.88 22.19 -0.66
N VAL A 122 -11.51 21.55 0.32
CA VAL A 122 -12.65 22.14 1.07
C VAL A 122 -12.21 23.39 1.85
N LEU A 123 -11.06 23.32 2.52
CA LEU A 123 -10.55 24.46 3.28
C LEU A 123 -10.19 25.61 2.33
N LEU A 124 -9.51 25.35 1.22
CA LEU A 124 -9.04 26.43 0.36
C LEU A 124 -10.09 26.91 -0.64
N PHE A 125 -11.02 26.08 -1.10
CA PHE A 125 -12.00 26.36 -2.16
C PHE A 125 -13.47 26.32 -1.72
N GLY A 126 -13.74 25.80 -0.52
CA GLY A 126 -15.09 25.57 -0.03
C GLY A 126 -15.62 24.18 -0.38
N SER A 127 -16.60 23.70 0.37
CA SER A 127 -17.20 22.37 0.24
C SER A 127 -17.80 22.11 -1.14
N ARG A 128 -18.37 23.15 -1.77
CA ARG A 128 -18.93 23.06 -3.13
C ARG A 128 -17.88 22.75 -4.20
N ALA A 129 -16.60 23.07 -3.95
CA ALA A 129 -15.51 22.77 -4.88
C ALA A 129 -15.22 21.26 -4.98
N LEU A 130 -15.71 20.44 -4.03
CA LEU A 130 -15.62 18.99 -4.15
C LEU A 130 -16.34 18.46 -5.38
N VAL A 131 -17.40 19.12 -5.86
CA VAL A 131 -18.12 18.67 -7.06
C VAL A 131 -17.24 18.82 -8.31
N PRO A 132 -16.72 19.99 -8.70
CA PRO A 132 -15.85 20.08 -9.87
C PRO A 132 -14.52 19.30 -9.72
N PHE A 133 -14.07 19.04 -8.49
CA PHE A 133 -12.85 18.27 -8.22
C PHE A 133 -13.09 16.80 -7.83
N TRP A 134 -14.32 16.29 -7.90
CA TRP A 134 -14.63 14.94 -7.39
C TRP A 134 -13.82 13.88 -8.13
N PHE A 135 -13.68 14.02 -9.45
CA PHE A 135 -12.97 13.05 -10.27
C PHE A 135 -11.46 13.01 -9.97
N PRO A 136 -10.71 14.13 -10.01
CA PRO A 136 -9.30 14.13 -9.60
C PRO A 136 -9.07 13.61 -8.17
N LEU A 137 -9.97 13.95 -7.22
CA LEU A 137 -9.87 13.48 -5.85
C LEU A 137 -10.17 11.99 -5.73
N ALA A 138 -11.18 11.48 -6.43
CA ALA A 138 -11.51 10.07 -6.47
C ALA A 138 -10.42 9.25 -7.17
N PHE A 139 -9.76 9.84 -8.18
CA PHE A 139 -8.65 9.21 -8.89
C PHE A 139 -7.49 8.87 -7.95
N LEU A 140 -7.26 9.63 -6.87
CA LEU A 140 -6.24 9.33 -5.87
C LEU A 140 -6.49 8.01 -5.12
N PHE A 141 -7.73 7.49 -5.04
CA PHE A 141 -7.98 6.15 -4.49
C PHE A 141 -7.29 5.05 -5.31
N LEU A 142 -7.02 5.29 -6.59
CA LEU A 142 -6.27 4.36 -7.43
C LEU A 142 -4.82 4.19 -6.98
N ALA A 143 -4.28 5.04 -6.10
CA ALA A 143 -2.94 4.87 -5.56
C ALA A 143 -2.88 3.71 -4.53
N TRP A 144 -4.03 3.33 -3.96
CA TRP A 144 -4.09 2.24 -2.98
C TRP A 144 -3.94 0.88 -3.67
N PRO A 145 -2.89 0.08 -3.38
CA PRO A 145 -2.61 -1.16 -4.10
C PRO A 145 -3.55 -2.33 -3.81
N LEU A 146 -4.28 -2.33 -2.69
CA LEU A 146 -5.04 -3.50 -2.25
C LEU A 146 -6.10 -3.98 -3.26
N PRO A 147 -6.91 -3.10 -3.89
CA PRO A 147 -7.84 -3.52 -4.94
C PRO A 147 -7.15 -4.19 -6.13
N TYR A 148 -5.94 -3.75 -6.48
CA TYR A 148 -5.15 -4.37 -7.55
C TYR A 148 -4.63 -5.73 -7.14
N LEU A 149 -4.06 -5.86 -5.94
CA LEU A 149 -3.59 -7.16 -5.45
C LEU A 149 -4.71 -8.20 -5.44
N ALA A 150 -5.88 -7.84 -4.94
CA ALA A 150 -7.05 -8.70 -4.95
C ALA A 150 -7.45 -9.09 -6.38
N LEU A 151 -7.47 -8.14 -7.32
CA LEU A 151 -7.78 -8.43 -8.72
C LEU A 151 -6.72 -9.33 -9.38
N LEU A 152 -5.45 -9.02 -9.15
CA LEU A 152 -4.31 -9.74 -9.73
C LEU A 152 -4.26 -11.19 -9.26
N GLU A 153 -4.56 -11.47 -7.99
CA GLU A 153 -4.60 -12.83 -7.47
C GLU A 153 -5.58 -13.72 -8.25
N HIS A 154 -6.71 -13.17 -8.69
CA HIS A 154 -7.73 -13.91 -9.42
C HIS A 154 -7.50 -13.94 -10.94
N VAL A 155 -6.92 -12.87 -11.50
CA VAL A 155 -6.84 -12.67 -12.96
C VAL A 155 -5.49 -13.08 -13.55
N LEU A 156 -4.40 -13.02 -12.77
CA LEU A 156 -3.03 -13.20 -13.29
C LEU A 156 -2.81 -14.58 -13.91
N GLY A 157 -3.38 -15.63 -13.32
CA GLY A 157 -3.30 -17.00 -13.85
C GLY A 157 -3.95 -17.08 -15.22
N LEU A 158 -5.22 -16.67 -15.32
CA LEU A 158 -5.96 -16.66 -16.58
C LEU A 158 -5.22 -15.83 -17.65
N PHE A 159 -4.75 -14.64 -17.30
CA PHE A 159 -4.07 -13.74 -18.25
C PHE A 159 -2.73 -14.30 -18.74
N THR A 160 -1.99 -14.97 -17.86
CA THR A 160 -0.73 -15.63 -18.23
C THR A 160 -1.00 -16.78 -19.20
N THR A 161 -1.99 -17.63 -18.90
CA THR A 161 -2.37 -18.76 -19.76
C THR A 161 -2.89 -18.29 -21.12
N THR A 162 -3.75 -17.26 -21.18
CA THR A 162 -4.27 -16.74 -22.45
C THR A 162 -3.18 -16.09 -23.29
N THR A 163 -2.24 -15.38 -22.67
CA THR A 163 -1.10 -14.79 -23.37
C THR A 163 -0.16 -15.86 -23.90
N ALA A 164 0.15 -16.89 -23.10
CA ALA A 164 0.97 -18.02 -23.53
C ALA A 164 0.34 -18.75 -24.73
N ALA A 165 -0.97 -19.04 -24.68
CA ALA A 165 -1.70 -19.67 -25.78
C ALA A 165 -1.70 -18.82 -27.06
N ALA A 166 -1.86 -17.50 -26.94
CA ALA A 166 -1.80 -16.59 -28.08
C ALA A 166 -0.39 -16.54 -28.70
N VAL A 167 0.66 -16.48 -27.87
CA VAL A 167 2.05 -16.54 -28.33
C VAL A 167 2.34 -17.86 -29.02
N GLU A 168 1.89 -18.98 -28.45
CA GLU A 168 2.07 -20.31 -29.03
C GLU A 168 1.43 -20.40 -30.41
N HIS A 169 0.17 -19.96 -30.53
CA HIS A 169 -0.57 -19.98 -31.78
C HIS A 169 0.14 -19.16 -32.88
N VAL A 170 0.58 -17.94 -32.58
CA VAL A 170 1.27 -17.10 -33.56
C VAL A 170 2.68 -17.64 -33.84
N ASN A 171 3.38 -18.16 -32.84
CA ASN A 171 4.69 -18.76 -33.00
C ASN A 171 4.64 -20.01 -33.89
N ALA A 172 3.60 -20.83 -33.80
CA ALA A 172 3.40 -21.99 -34.67
C ALA A 172 3.30 -21.60 -36.16
N LEU A 173 2.69 -20.44 -36.45
CA LEU A 173 2.61 -19.91 -37.81
C LEU A 173 3.94 -19.33 -38.30
N ALA A 174 4.71 -18.70 -37.41
CA ALA A 174 5.93 -17.98 -37.76
C ALA A 174 7.22 -18.83 -37.66
N GLY A 175 7.19 -19.96 -36.94
CA GLY A 175 8.35 -20.83 -36.73
C GLY A 175 9.51 -20.14 -36.01
N ILE A 176 9.23 -19.21 -35.08
CA ILE A 176 10.27 -18.38 -34.45
C ILE A 176 11.05 -19.18 -33.41
N ALA A 177 10.37 -19.91 -32.54
CA ALA A 177 10.96 -20.71 -31.46
C ALA A 177 10.27 -22.09 -31.36
N THR A 178 10.93 -23.06 -30.75
CA THR A 178 10.35 -24.40 -30.54
C THR A 178 9.74 -24.50 -29.14
N PRO A 179 8.46 -24.84 -28.98
CA PRO A 179 7.84 -24.98 -27.66
C PRO A 179 8.47 -26.16 -26.89
N VAL A 180 8.68 -25.99 -25.59
CA VAL A 180 9.18 -27.07 -24.72
C VAL A 180 8.01 -27.99 -24.36
N ALA A 181 8.16 -29.28 -24.65
CA ALA A 181 7.17 -30.29 -24.30
C ALA A 181 6.88 -30.29 -22.78
N GLY A 182 5.59 -30.32 -22.42
CA GLY A 182 5.15 -30.34 -21.02
C GLY A 182 5.23 -28.99 -20.29
N SER A 183 5.38 -27.87 -21.01
CA SER A 183 5.44 -26.52 -20.42
C SER A 183 4.15 -25.69 -20.54
N ASP A 184 3.05 -26.29 -21.00
CA ASP A 184 1.75 -25.61 -21.23
C ASP A 184 1.87 -24.33 -22.07
N GLY A 185 2.77 -24.33 -23.08
CA GLY A 185 2.99 -23.17 -23.96
C GLY A 185 3.71 -21.99 -23.27
N SER A 186 4.21 -22.16 -22.05
CA SER A 186 4.87 -21.09 -21.29
C SER A 186 6.40 -21.04 -21.48
N ARG A 187 7.02 -22.07 -22.06
CA ARG A 187 8.48 -22.11 -22.28
C ARG A 187 8.83 -22.43 -23.73
N TYR A 188 9.81 -21.70 -24.24
CA TYR A 188 10.27 -21.77 -25.62
C TYR A 188 11.78 -21.97 -25.66
N LEU A 189 12.24 -22.90 -26.48
CA LEU A 189 13.64 -23.08 -26.82
C LEU A 189 13.97 -22.20 -28.03
N VAL A 190 15.01 -21.40 -27.86
CA VAL A 190 15.55 -20.51 -28.90
C VAL A 190 17.01 -20.88 -29.12
N GLU A 191 17.37 -21.18 -30.36
CA GLU A 191 18.75 -21.49 -30.73
C GLU A 191 19.46 -20.23 -31.22
N HIS A 192 20.61 -19.94 -30.63
CA HIS A 192 21.50 -18.86 -31.05
C HIS A 192 22.95 -19.34 -31.00
N ASN A 193 23.64 -19.33 -32.14
CA ASN A 193 25.04 -19.80 -32.28
C ASN A 193 25.29 -21.21 -31.70
N GLY A 194 24.35 -22.13 -31.90
CA GLY A 194 24.44 -23.51 -31.40
C GLY A 194 24.18 -23.67 -29.89
N GLN A 195 23.91 -22.58 -29.17
CA GLN A 195 23.44 -22.62 -27.79
C GLN A 195 21.93 -22.54 -27.73
N GLN A 196 21.32 -23.37 -26.87
CA GLN A 196 19.89 -23.35 -26.61
C GLN A 196 19.59 -22.49 -25.38
N VAL A 197 18.77 -21.46 -25.56
CA VAL A 197 18.28 -20.58 -24.51
C VAL A 197 16.81 -20.90 -24.26
N VAL A 198 16.44 -21.14 -23.00
CA VAL A 198 15.05 -21.36 -22.61
C VAL A 198 14.42 -20.02 -22.20
N VAL A 199 13.48 -19.54 -23.00
CA VAL A 199 12.71 -18.33 -22.71
C VAL A 199 11.38 -18.72 -22.09
N SER A 200 11.11 -18.22 -20.87
CA SER A 200 9.84 -18.46 -20.18
C SER A 200 8.94 -17.23 -20.25
N VAL A 201 7.72 -17.40 -20.76
CA VAL A 201 6.64 -16.42 -20.65
C VAL A 201 6.02 -16.55 -19.26
N ALA A 202 6.66 -15.91 -18.28
CA ALA A 202 6.19 -15.87 -16.90
C ALA A 202 5.18 -14.72 -16.68
N SER A 203 4.68 -14.59 -15.45
CA SER A 203 3.75 -13.54 -15.04
C SER A 203 4.23 -12.13 -15.38
N ALA A 204 5.54 -11.85 -15.33
CA ALA A 204 6.13 -10.56 -15.69
C ALA A 204 5.95 -10.21 -17.19
N CYS A 205 5.95 -11.22 -18.06
CA CYS A 205 5.75 -11.05 -19.51
C CYS A 205 4.28 -11.10 -19.93
N SER A 206 3.38 -11.49 -19.03
CA SER A 206 1.94 -11.67 -19.35
C SER A 206 1.30 -10.40 -19.94
N GLY A 207 1.82 -9.22 -19.62
CA GLY A 207 1.30 -7.92 -20.07
C GLY A 207 0.34 -7.27 -19.08
N VAL A 208 0.10 -7.89 -17.92
CA VAL A 208 -0.78 -7.36 -16.87
C VAL A 208 -0.31 -5.99 -16.39
N ASN A 209 1.00 -5.76 -16.26
CA ASN A 209 1.54 -4.44 -15.87
C ASN A 209 1.09 -3.36 -16.88
N SER A 210 1.32 -3.60 -18.17
CA SER A 210 0.91 -2.68 -19.23
C SER A 210 -0.61 -2.43 -19.23
N LEU A 211 -1.42 -3.43 -18.87
CA LEU A 211 -2.86 -3.27 -18.76
C LEU A 211 -3.27 -2.40 -17.56
N VAL A 212 -2.61 -2.57 -16.40
CA VAL A 212 -2.82 -1.71 -15.22
C VAL A 212 -2.41 -0.27 -15.52
N GLY A 213 -1.21 -0.07 -16.08
CA GLY A 213 -0.73 1.25 -16.51
C GLY A 213 -1.66 1.91 -17.53
N PHE A 214 -2.11 1.17 -18.55
CA PHE A 214 -3.12 1.65 -19.49
C PHE A 214 -4.45 1.98 -18.80
N GLY A 215 -4.90 1.17 -17.85
CA GLY A 215 -6.11 1.43 -17.07
C GLY A 215 -6.03 2.76 -16.31
N ILE A 216 -4.90 3.05 -15.65
CA ILE A 216 -4.67 4.29 -14.91
C ILE A 216 -4.69 5.51 -15.86
N ILE A 217 -3.89 5.48 -16.92
CA ILE A 217 -3.81 6.60 -17.87
C ILE A 217 -5.10 6.75 -18.68
N GLY A 218 -5.69 5.64 -19.12
CA GLY A 218 -6.95 5.57 -19.85
C GLY A 218 -8.10 6.13 -19.01
N ALA A 219 -8.20 5.77 -17.73
CA ALA A 219 -9.20 6.32 -16.82
C ALA A 219 -9.04 7.84 -16.68
N ALA A 220 -7.81 8.35 -16.52
CA ALA A 220 -7.56 9.79 -16.50
C ALA A 220 -7.96 10.47 -17.82
N ALA A 221 -7.65 9.85 -18.96
CA ALA A 221 -8.02 10.36 -20.29
C ALA A 221 -9.55 10.48 -20.46
N LEU A 222 -10.35 9.60 -19.82
CA LEU A 222 -11.81 9.69 -19.87
C LEU A 222 -12.37 11.01 -19.32
N TRP A 223 -11.62 11.73 -18.47
CA TRP A 223 -12.00 13.07 -18.02
C TRP A 223 -12.00 14.10 -19.16
N PHE A 224 -11.02 13.96 -20.07
CA PHE A 224 -10.84 14.79 -21.27
C PHE A 224 -11.64 14.29 -22.48
N ILE A 225 -12.53 13.30 -22.30
CA ILE A 225 -13.35 12.74 -23.37
C ILE A 225 -14.82 12.99 -23.07
N ARG A 226 -15.57 13.44 -24.08
CA ARG A 226 -17.04 13.56 -24.08
C ARG A 226 -17.67 12.38 -24.83
N GLY A 227 -18.82 11.94 -24.33
CA GLY A 227 -19.59 10.81 -24.86
C GLY A 227 -20.32 10.04 -23.77
N SER A 228 -21.19 9.12 -24.15
CA SER A 228 -21.92 8.27 -23.21
C SER A 228 -20.97 7.33 -22.46
N VAL A 229 -21.36 6.93 -21.24
CA VAL A 229 -20.55 6.04 -20.39
C VAL A 229 -20.23 4.73 -21.10
N VAL A 230 -21.22 4.13 -21.77
CA VAL A 230 -21.04 2.89 -22.53
C VAL A 230 -19.93 3.03 -23.59
N ARG A 231 -19.95 4.09 -24.40
CA ARG A 231 -18.93 4.33 -25.44
C ARG A 231 -17.53 4.49 -24.85
N ARG A 232 -17.41 5.15 -23.70
CA ARG A 232 -16.14 5.31 -22.98
C ARG A 232 -15.62 3.98 -22.45
N VAL A 233 -16.50 3.18 -21.86
CA VAL A 233 -16.16 1.84 -21.35
C VAL A 233 -15.76 0.92 -22.51
N SER A 234 -16.50 0.92 -23.62
CA SER A 234 -16.14 0.15 -24.81
C SER A 234 -14.80 0.59 -25.42
N TRP A 235 -14.53 1.89 -25.46
CA TRP A 235 -13.22 2.42 -25.89
C TRP A 235 -12.08 1.94 -24.99
N LEU A 236 -12.28 1.98 -23.67
CA LEU A 236 -11.29 1.51 -22.70
C LEU A 236 -11.07 -0.01 -22.82
N ALA A 237 -12.14 -0.79 -23.01
CA ALA A 237 -12.05 -2.23 -23.21
C ALA A 237 -11.30 -2.58 -24.50
N LEU A 238 -11.58 -1.90 -25.62
CA LEU A 238 -10.84 -2.10 -26.87
C LEU A 238 -9.37 -1.69 -26.73
N GLY A 239 -9.09 -0.59 -26.03
CA GLY A 239 -7.71 -0.19 -25.74
C GLY A 239 -6.98 -1.22 -24.89
N GLY A 240 -7.64 -1.82 -23.89
CA GLY A 240 -7.08 -2.92 -23.11
C GLY A 240 -6.78 -4.16 -23.96
N ALA A 241 -7.69 -4.53 -24.85
CA ALA A 241 -7.48 -5.63 -25.80
C ALA A 241 -6.31 -5.34 -26.76
N LEU A 242 -6.16 -4.09 -27.20
CA LEU A 242 -5.05 -3.66 -28.04
C LEU A 242 -3.70 -3.72 -27.29
N VAL A 243 -3.65 -3.27 -26.03
CA VAL A 243 -2.45 -3.41 -25.18
C VAL A 243 -2.05 -4.87 -25.04
N TRP A 244 -3.02 -5.75 -24.78
CA TRP A 244 -2.77 -7.19 -24.71
C TRP A 244 -2.23 -7.76 -26.03
N ALA A 245 -2.87 -7.44 -27.17
CA ALA A 245 -2.44 -7.91 -28.48
C ALA A 245 -1.02 -7.42 -28.84
N LEU A 246 -0.71 -6.15 -28.58
CA LEU A 246 0.64 -5.64 -28.80
C LEU A 246 1.66 -6.25 -27.84
N ASN A 247 1.27 -6.63 -26.63
CA ASN A 247 2.14 -7.37 -25.73
C ASN A 247 2.47 -8.78 -26.27
N VAL A 248 1.51 -9.48 -26.89
CA VAL A 248 1.79 -10.73 -27.62
C VAL A 248 2.82 -10.49 -28.72
N GLY A 249 2.63 -9.43 -29.53
CA GLY A 249 3.61 -9.01 -30.54
C GLY A 249 5.00 -8.71 -29.96
N ARG A 250 5.07 -8.04 -28.81
CA ARG A 250 6.31 -7.76 -28.07
C ARG A 250 7.03 -9.04 -27.66
N ILE A 251 6.32 -10.04 -27.12
CA ILE A 251 6.93 -11.33 -26.72
C ILE A 251 7.54 -12.01 -27.94
N LEU A 252 6.82 -12.07 -29.07
CA LEU A 252 7.32 -12.67 -30.31
C LEU A 252 8.56 -11.94 -30.84
N LEU A 253 8.59 -10.60 -30.74
CA LEU A 253 9.74 -9.80 -31.12
C LEU A 253 10.95 -10.08 -30.22
N VAL A 254 10.75 -10.28 -28.91
CA VAL A 254 11.80 -10.69 -27.97
C VAL A 254 12.33 -12.09 -28.32
N LEU A 255 11.45 -13.06 -28.61
CA LEU A 255 11.87 -14.40 -29.04
C LEU A 255 12.67 -14.37 -30.34
N LEU A 256 12.22 -13.59 -31.33
CA LEU A 256 12.92 -13.41 -32.60
C LEU A 256 14.29 -12.77 -32.39
N THR A 257 14.37 -11.78 -31.52
CA THR A 257 15.62 -11.08 -31.19
C THR A 257 16.57 -12.01 -30.46
N ALA A 258 16.09 -12.82 -29.52
CA ALA A 258 16.91 -13.83 -28.84
C ALA A 258 17.53 -14.80 -29.85
N ARG A 259 16.75 -15.22 -30.86
CA ARG A 259 17.25 -16.10 -31.93
C ARG A 259 18.32 -15.45 -32.80
N ARG A 260 18.11 -14.18 -33.16
CA ARG A 260 18.96 -13.48 -34.14
C ARG A 260 20.19 -12.82 -33.51
N LEU A 261 20.06 -12.24 -32.33
CA LEU A 261 21.04 -11.36 -31.67
C LEU A 261 21.45 -11.86 -30.28
N GLY A 262 20.85 -12.93 -29.77
CA GLY A 262 21.19 -13.54 -28.48
C GLY A 262 20.36 -13.02 -27.31
N GLU A 263 20.48 -13.72 -26.18
CA GLU A 263 19.71 -13.52 -24.95
C GLU A 263 19.88 -12.10 -24.37
N HIS A 264 21.13 -11.63 -24.23
CA HIS A 264 21.45 -10.33 -23.66
C HIS A 264 20.75 -9.17 -24.39
N VAL A 265 20.81 -9.15 -25.74
CA VAL A 265 20.15 -8.10 -26.52
C VAL A 265 18.62 -8.17 -26.36
N ALA A 266 18.07 -9.38 -26.30
CA ALA A 266 16.64 -9.58 -26.16
C ALA A 266 16.09 -9.11 -24.80
N PHE A 267 16.76 -9.47 -23.69
CA PHE A 267 16.24 -9.21 -22.34
C PHE A 267 16.78 -7.94 -21.69
N ASP A 268 18.07 -7.61 -21.86
CA ASP A 268 18.68 -6.48 -21.16
C ASP A 268 18.47 -5.16 -21.92
N VAL A 269 18.24 -5.22 -23.23
CA VAL A 269 18.09 -4.04 -24.09
C VAL A 269 16.68 -3.92 -24.64
N LEU A 270 16.24 -4.92 -25.42
CA LEU A 270 14.99 -4.81 -26.16
C LEU A 270 13.78 -4.94 -25.24
N HIS A 271 13.76 -5.89 -24.31
CA HIS A 271 12.59 -6.17 -23.50
C HIS A 271 12.07 -4.94 -22.71
N PRO A 272 12.90 -4.15 -22.00
CA PRO A 272 12.44 -2.97 -21.27
C PRO A 272 11.96 -1.86 -22.22
N VAL A 273 12.72 -1.59 -23.29
CA VAL A 273 12.42 -0.54 -24.27
C VAL A 273 11.13 -0.86 -25.03
N ALA A 274 10.98 -2.09 -25.50
CA ALA A 274 9.80 -2.54 -26.24
C ALA A 274 8.54 -2.46 -25.38
N GLY A 275 8.63 -2.66 -24.06
CA GLY A 275 7.50 -2.49 -23.14
C GLY A 275 6.98 -1.05 -23.13
N ILE A 276 7.89 -0.09 -22.95
CA ILE A 276 7.56 1.35 -22.96
C ILE A 276 7.00 1.76 -24.33
N VAL A 277 7.66 1.37 -25.42
CA VAL A 277 7.21 1.71 -26.78
C VAL A 277 5.82 1.12 -27.05
N THR A 278 5.62 -0.16 -26.74
CA THR A 278 4.35 -0.85 -26.98
C THR A 278 3.19 -0.17 -26.26
N LEU A 279 3.36 0.19 -24.98
CA LEU A 279 2.32 0.87 -24.21
C LEU A 279 1.98 2.25 -24.81
N ASN A 280 2.99 3.03 -25.22
CA ASN A 280 2.77 4.33 -25.85
C ASN A 280 2.06 4.20 -27.21
N VAL A 281 2.47 3.24 -28.04
CA VAL A 281 1.81 2.94 -29.31
C VAL A 281 0.36 2.53 -29.08
N ALA A 282 0.10 1.64 -28.13
CA ALA A 282 -1.26 1.23 -27.78
C ALA A 282 -2.13 2.42 -27.38
N PHE A 283 -1.59 3.35 -26.57
CA PHE A 283 -2.32 4.53 -26.15
C PHE A 283 -2.58 5.51 -27.31
N LEU A 284 -1.60 5.75 -28.19
CA LEU A 284 -1.77 6.60 -29.37
C LEU A 284 -2.82 6.02 -30.32
N LEU A 285 -2.79 4.71 -30.55
CA LEU A 285 -3.80 4.01 -31.34
C LEU A 285 -5.18 4.09 -30.68
N ALA A 286 -5.28 3.89 -29.37
CA ALA A 286 -6.54 4.07 -28.64
C ALA A 286 -7.08 5.50 -28.82
N LEU A 287 -6.24 6.53 -28.72
CA LEU A 287 -6.65 7.92 -28.98
C LEU A 287 -7.09 8.16 -30.44
N ALA A 288 -6.45 7.50 -31.40
CA ALA A 288 -6.84 7.55 -32.81
C ALA A 288 -8.21 6.89 -33.06
N LEU A 289 -8.59 5.91 -32.23
CA LEU A 289 -9.87 5.21 -32.32
C LEU A 289 -11.04 5.95 -31.65
N LEU A 290 -10.84 7.11 -31.02
CA LEU A 290 -11.93 7.89 -30.42
C LEU A 290 -13.11 8.17 -31.38
N PRO A 291 -12.89 8.56 -32.65
CA PRO A 291 -13.98 8.83 -33.60
C PRO A 291 -14.85 7.60 -33.87
N LEU A 292 -14.27 6.39 -33.86
CA LEU A 292 -15.00 5.13 -34.07
C LEU A 292 -16.12 4.94 -33.02
N PHE A 293 -15.85 5.36 -31.78
CA PHE A 293 -16.81 5.31 -30.69
C PHE A 293 -17.70 6.56 -30.61
N ARG A 294 -17.62 7.48 -31.57
CA ARG A 294 -18.26 8.80 -31.53
C ARG A 294 -17.92 9.57 -30.25
N LEU A 295 -16.68 9.40 -29.77
CA LEU A 295 -16.12 10.12 -28.64
C LEU A 295 -15.43 11.38 -29.15
N ARG A 296 -15.60 12.49 -28.44
CA ARG A 296 -14.97 13.77 -28.78
C ARG A 296 -14.00 14.16 -27.68
N ARG A 297 -12.85 14.73 -28.07
CA ARG A 297 -11.94 15.35 -27.11
C ARG A 297 -12.63 16.57 -26.51
N ARG A 298 -12.45 16.75 -25.21
CA ARG A 298 -12.92 17.90 -24.44
C ARG A 298 -11.69 18.70 -24.04
N TRP A 299 -11.68 19.97 -24.39
CA TRP A 299 -10.61 20.88 -23.97
C TRP A 299 -10.91 21.46 -22.60
N PRO A 300 -9.88 21.80 -21.80
CA PRO A 300 -10.07 22.46 -20.51
C PRO A 300 -10.82 23.78 -20.61
N ASP A 301 -10.71 24.48 -21.74
CA ASP A 301 -11.38 25.77 -21.99
C ASP A 301 -12.73 25.63 -22.71
N ASP A 302 -13.18 24.41 -23.01
CA ASP A 302 -14.53 24.20 -23.54
C ASP A 302 -15.54 24.59 -22.46
N ASP A 303 -16.25 25.70 -22.68
CA ASP A 303 -17.28 26.18 -21.77
C ASP A 303 -18.43 25.17 -21.75
N ASP A 304 -18.58 24.41 -20.65
CA ASP A 304 -19.81 23.65 -20.40
C ASP A 304 -20.86 24.65 -19.91
N GLY A 305 -21.36 25.49 -20.81
CA GLY A 305 -22.34 26.56 -20.53
C GLY A 305 -23.56 26.07 -19.74
N ASP A 306 -23.87 24.78 -19.82
CA ASP A 306 -24.97 24.12 -19.10
C ASP A 306 -24.72 23.98 -17.58
N VAL A 307 -23.48 24.05 -17.08
CA VAL A 307 -23.17 23.85 -15.64
C VAL A 307 -23.31 25.15 -14.84
N ILE A 308 -23.32 26.31 -15.51
CA ILE A 308 -23.24 27.63 -14.88
C ILE A 308 -24.52 27.98 -14.11
N ASP A 309 -25.68 27.43 -14.46
CA ASP A 309 -26.95 27.73 -13.75
C ASP A 309 -27.35 26.71 -12.68
N THR A 310 -26.37 26.02 -12.10
CA THR A 310 -26.63 25.24 -10.87
C THR A 310 -26.44 26.11 -9.63
N PRO A 311 -27.23 25.95 -8.55
CA PRO A 311 -27.00 26.63 -7.28
C PRO A 311 -25.60 26.41 -6.69
N LEU A 312 -24.91 25.35 -7.12
CA LEU A 312 -23.56 24.99 -6.72
C LEU A 312 -22.47 25.82 -7.44
N ALA A 313 -22.74 26.30 -8.66
CA ALA A 313 -21.79 27.06 -9.47
C ALA A 313 -21.95 28.59 -9.33
N ARG A 314 -23.03 29.07 -8.69
CA ARG A 314 -23.25 30.50 -8.47
C ARG A 314 -22.12 31.14 -7.67
N SER A 315 -21.55 32.20 -8.25
CA SER A 315 -20.53 33.01 -7.59
C SER A 315 -21.07 33.64 -6.31
N ALA A 316 -20.28 33.61 -5.25
CA ALA A 316 -20.65 34.23 -3.98
C ALA A 316 -20.50 35.76 -4.05
N PRO A 317 -21.22 36.54 -3.22
CA PRO A 317 -20.97 37.97 -3.07
C PRO A 317 -19.49 38.23 -2.74
N PRO A 318 -18.84 39.31 -3.22
CA PRO A 318 -17.41 39.55 -3.02
C PRO A 318 -16.95 39.49 -1.57
N MET A 319 -17.80 39.94 -0.64
CA MET A 319 -17.54 39.88 0.80
C MET A 319 -17.46 38.45 1.35
N GLU A 320 -18.04 37.46 0.67
CA GLU A 320 -18.05 36.05 1.05
C GLU A 320 -16.98 35.19 0.36
N GLN A 321 -16.30 35.76 -0.64
CA GLN A 321 -15.25 35.09 -1.40
C GLN A 321 -13.93 34.98 -0.62
N ALA A 322 -12.96 34.27 -1.20
CA ALA A 322 -11.65 34.04 -0.61
C ALA A 322 -10.78 35.31 -0.60
N THR A 323 -10.66 35.93 0.57
CA THR A 323 -9.70 37.01 0.86
C THR A 323 -8.55 36.49 1.71
N PRO A 324 -7.37 37.15 1.72
CA PRO A 324 -6.24 36.74 2.57
C PRO A 324 -6.62 36.57 4.03
N ARG A 325 -7.46 37.46 4.59
CA ARG A 325 -7.94 37.38 5.97
C ARG A 325 -8.79 36.13 6.23
N ARG A 326 -9.66 35.74 5.30
CA ARG A 326 -10.49 34.52 5.42
C ARG A 326 -9.70 33.23 5.19
N LEU A 327 -8.68 33.29 4.34
CA LEU A 327 -7.82 32.15 4.03
C LEU A 327 -6.76 31.87 5.09
N ALA A 328 -6.23 32.90 5.76
CA ALA A 328 -5.17 32.77 6.77
C ALA A 328 -5.43 31.66 7.82
N PRO A 329 -6.57 31.64 8.55
CA PRO A 329 -6.80 30.58 9.54
C PRO A 329 -6.90 29.18 8.91
N ARG A 330 -7.39 29.07 7.67
CA ARG A 330 -7.51 27.81 6.94
C ARG A 330 -6.14 27.29 6.49
N LEU A 331 -5.27 28.20 6.06
CA LEU A 331 -3.88 27.91 5.71
C LEU A 331 -3.10 27.45 6.94
N ILE A 332 -3.23 28.15 8.07
CA ILE A 332 -2.60 27.75 9.33
C ILE A 332 -3.04 26.33 9.72
N LEU A 333 -4.35 26.06 9.68
CA LEU A 333 -4.89 24.73 9.98
C LEU A 333 -4.34 23.65 9.03
N LEU A 334 -4.34 23.91 7.72
CA LEU A 334 -3.85 22.95 6.72
C LEU A 334 -2.34 22.70 6.87
N VAL A 335 -1.54 23.73 7.10
CA VAL A 335 -0.08 23.62 7.28
C VAL A 335 0.24 22.86 8.57
N ALA A 336 -0.43 23.18 9.67
CA ALA A 336 -0.27 22.44 10.93
C ALA A 336 -0.65 20.96 10.78
N ALA A 337 -1.75 20.66 10.07
CA ALA A 337 -2.16 19.30 9.77
C ALA A 337 -1.16 18.57 8.86
N ALA A 338 -0.64 19.22 7.82
CA ALA A 338 0.38 18.67 6.93
C ALA A 338 1.67 18.34 7.68
N ALA A 339 2.14 19.24 8.55
CA ALA A 339 3.32 18.99 9.38
C ALA A 339 3.10 17.82 10.36
N THR A 340 1.91 17.73 10.96
CA THR A 340 1.56 16.61 11.85
C THR A 340 1.49 15.29 11.11
N LEU A 341 0.89 15.28 9.90
CA LEU A 341 0.87 14.10 9.03
C LEU A 341 2.27 13.70 8.60
N ALA A 342 3.13 14.65 8.21
CA ALA A 342 4.52 14.36 7.82
C ALA A 342 5.29 13.64 8.93
N LEU A 343 5.10 14.05 10.19
CA LEU A 343 5.69 13.39 11.35
C LEU A 343 5.12 11.97 11.59
N ALA A 344 3.82 11.78 11.35
CA ALA A 344 3.18 10.46 11.46
C ALA A 344 3.60 9.53 10.31
N ASP A 345 3.65 10.06 9.08
CA ASP A 345 4.06 9.39 7.86
C ASP A 345 5.52 8.93 7.93
N SER A 346 6.42 9.78 8.44
CA SER A 346 7.82 9.42 8.71
C SER A 346 7.96 8.23 9.67
N GLN A 347 7.07 8.10 10.66
CA GLN A 347 7.13 6.97 11.61
C GLN A 347 6.76 5.63 10.96
N LEU A 348 6.07 5.65 9.80
CA LEU A 348 5.83 4.46 9.01
C LEU A 348 7.12 3.82 8.49
N GLN A 349 8.26 4.50 8.53
CA GLN A 349 9.55 3.86 8.26
C GLN A 349 9.82 2.67 9.19
N SER A 350 9.37 2.75 10.44
CA SER A 350 9.45 1.61 11.37
C SER A 350 8.50 0.48 10.93
N ALA A 351 7.27 0.80 10.52
CA ALA A 351 6.32 -0.19 10.01
C ALA A 351 6.81 -0.84 8.69
N ALA A 352 7.47 -0.07 7.83
CA ALA A 352 8.07 -0.52 6.58
C ALA A 352 9.30 -1.41 6.79
N SER A 353 9.92 -1.39 7.98
CA SER A 353 11.01 -2.31 8.28
C SER A 353 10.55 -3.76 8.15
N GLY A 354 11.41 -4.65 7.67
CA GLY A 354 11.00 -6.04 7.41
C GLY A 354 10.17 -6.26 6.13
N PHE A 355 9.84 -5.23 5.35
CA PHE A 355 9.34 -5.37 3.97
C PHE A 355 10.43 -5.05 2.97
N ASP A 356 10.46 -5.74 1.82
CA ASP A 356 11.27 -5.34 0.68
C ASP A 356 10.72 -4.07 0.01
N ALA A 357 11.42 -3.58 -1.01
CA ALA A 357 10.99 -2.39 -1.71
C ALA A 357 9.62 -2.59 -2.39
N THR A 358 9.27 -3.80 -2.84
CA THR A 358 7.96 -4.06 -3.45
C THR A 358 6.80 -4.08 -2.45
N GLY A 359 7.09 -3.90 -1.15
CA GLY A 359 6.10 -4.03 -0.08
C GLY A 359 5.80 -5.48 0.29
N ARG A 360 6.56 -6.45 -0.23
CA ARG A 360 6.45 -7.85 0.20
C ARG A 360 7.20 -8.04 1.52
N PRO A 361 6.71 -8.89 2.42
CA PRO A 361 7.47 -9.26 3.61
C PRO A 361 8.82 -9.82 3.20
N ALA A 362 9.87 -9.39 3.88
CA ALA A 362 11.23 -9.87 3.68
C ALA A 362 11.77 -10.58 4.94
N VAL A 363 10.88 -10.83 5.90
CA VAL A 363 11.17 -11.61 7.10
C VAL A 363 10.75 -13.05 6.86
N ALA A 364 11.68 -13.98 7.06
CA ALA A 364 11.40 -15.41 7.04
C ALA A 364 10.58 -15.83 8.26
N ALA A 365 9.74 -16.86 8.13
CA ALA A 365 9.02 -17.44 9.25
C ALA A 365 9.97 -17.92 10.36
N PHE A 366 9.55 -17.78 11.61
CA PHE A 366 10.28 -18.26 12.79
C PHE A 366 10.46 -19.78 12.75
N ALA A 367 9.48 -20.49 12.19
CA ALA A 367 9.55 -21.94 12.02
C ALA A 367 10.74 -22.38 11.15
N ASP A 368 11.09 -21.59 10.15
CA ASP A 368 12.19 -21.89 9.24
C ASP A 368 13.52 -21.33 9.78
N ARG A 369 13.48 -20.24 10.55
CA ARG A 369 14.65 -19.57 11.14
C ARG A 369 14.39 -19.08 12.57
N PRO A 370 14.51 -19.95 13.60
CA PRO A 370 14.14 -19.62 14.98
C PRO A 370 15.23 -18.76 15.66
N LEU A 371 15.16 -17.45 15.48
CA LEU A 371 16.15 -16.48 15.99
C LEU A 371 15.53 -15.54 17.03
N ALA A 372 16.01 -15.60 18.28
CA ALA A 372 15.54 -14.76 19.40
C ALA A 372 16.53 -13.67 19.85
N GLY A 373 17.56 -13.39 19.05
CA GLY A 373 18.66 -12.49 19.41
C GLY A 373 19.84 -13.19 20.09
N ARG A 374 20.94 -12.46 20.30
CA ARG A 374 22.23 -13.04 20.73
C ARG A 374 22.26 -13.57 22.17
N ASN A 375 21.30 -13.19 23.00
CA ASN A 375 21.25 -13.51 24.43
C ASN A 375 20.21 -14.58 24.76
N TRP A 376 19.78 -15.36 23.77
CA TRP A 376 18.74 -16.37 23.93
C TRP A 376 19.15 -17.67 23.23
N ASP A 377 19.04 -18.77 23.97
CA ASP A 377 19.09 -20.11 23.43
C ASP A 377 17.68 -20.52 23.01
N VAL A 378 17.52 -20.99 21.76
CA VAL A 378 16.23 -21.35 21.17
C VAL A 378 16.24 -22.82 20.78
N ARG A 379 15.41 -23.62 21.46
CA ARG A 379 15.28 -25.05 21.19
C ARG A 379 13.89 -25.38 20.70
N ARG A 380 13.77 -25.90 19.47
CA ARG A 380 12.53 -26.51 18.97
C ARG A 380 12.18 -27.72 19.83
N LEU A 381 10.93 -27.80 20.28
CA LEU A 381 10.47 -28.91 21.11
C LEU A 381 9.59 -29.87 20.33
N GLN A 382 8.49 -29.37 19.77
CA GLN A 382 7.52 -30.21 19.09
C GLN A 382 6.71 -29.43 18.05
N SER A 383 6.17 -30.17 17.09
CA SER A 383 5.10 -29.69 16.21
C SER A 383 3.76 -30.09 16.81
N ILE A 384 2.81 -29.16 16.88
CA ILE A 384 1.49 -29.37 17.44
C ILE A 384 0.54 -29.71 16.29
N GLY A 385 0.18 -30.99 16.18
CA GLY A 385 -0.55 -31.53 15.02
C GLY A 385 -2.01 -31.08 14.89
N TRP A 386 -2.61 -30.56 15.96
CA TRP A 386 -4.00 -30.10 15.96
C TRP A 386 -4.15 -28.64 15.51
N ALA A 387 -3.14 -28.00 14.91
CA ALA A 387 -3.29 -26.65 14.38
C ALA A 387 -4.35 -26.56 13.26
N THR A 388 -4.47 -27.61 12.44
CA THR A 388 -5.23 -27.57 11.19
C THR A 388 -6.73 -27.35 11.34
N PRO A 389 -7.46 -27.87 12.35
CA PRO A 389 -8.88 -27.59 12.54
C PRO A 389 -9.15 -26.15 12.97
N TYR A 390 -8.17 -25.46 13.58
CA TYR A 390 -8.32 -24.08 14.05
C TYR A 390 -7.82 -23.06 13.04
N TYR A 391 -6.67 -23.35 12.40
CA TYR A 391 -5.93 -22.40 11.57
C TYR A 391 -5.95 -22.75 10.07
N GLY A 392 -6.64 -23.82 9.68
CA GLY A 392 -6.76 -24.29 8.31
C GLY A 392 -5.74 -25.36 7.90
N ARG A 393 -5.99 -26.04 6.77
CA ARG A 393 -5.25 -27.26 6.34
C ARG A 393 -3.76 -27.04 6.09
N HIS A 394 -3.35 -25.83 5.75
CA HIS A 394 -1.95 -25.48 5.48
C HIS A 394 -1.26 -24.78 6.66
N SER A 395 -1.92 -24.73 7.81
CA SER A 395 -1.33 -24.15 9.00
C SER A 395 -0.29 -25.06 9.64
N SER A 396 0.63 -24.46 10.38
CA SER A 396 1.57 -25.21 11.23
C SER A 396 1.71 -24.52 12.58
N TRP A 397 1.90 -25.31 13.62
CA TRP A 397 2.20 -24.80 14.96
C TRP A 397 3.44 -25.50 15.48
N VAL A 398 4.49 -24.73 15.75
CA VAL A 398 5.72 -25.24 16.36
C VAL A 398 5.97 -24.56 17.69
N ARG A 399 6.23 -25.36 18.73
CA ARG A 399 6.60 -24.89 20.06
C ARG A 399 8.10 -24.91 20.26
N TYR A 400 8.61 -23.83 20.84
CA TYR A 400 10.02 -23.62 21.18
C TYR A 400 10.17 -23.34 22.67
N ARG A 401 11.34 -23.70 23.19
CA ARG A 401 11.81 -23.30 24.51
C ARG A 401 12.90 -22.26 24.36
N LEU A 402 12.71 -21.12 24.99
CA LEU A 402 13.65 -20.02 25.03
C LEU A 402 14.23 -19.91 26.43
N ARG A 403 15.57 -19.85 26.52
CA ARG A 403 16.29 -19.64 27.78
C ARG A 403 17.28 -18.49 27.63
N PRO A 404 17.42 -17.63 28.64
CA PRO A 404 18.49 -16.64 28.67
C PRO A 404 19.86 -17.30 28.46
N ALA A 405 20.69 -16.68 27.62
CA ALA A 405 22.06 -17.07 27.35
C ALA A 405 23.04 -15.90 27.62
N GLY A 406 24.34 -16.21 27.69
CA GLY A 406 25.39 -15.21 27.81
C GLY A 406 25.24 -14.29 29.04
N ARG A 407 25.22 -12.98 28.82
CA ARG A 407 25.06 -11.97 29.90
C ARG A 407 23.70 -12.03 30.58
N LEU A 408 22.65 -12.44 29.85
CA LEU A 408 21.29 -12.51 30.40
C LEU A 408 21.13 -13.72 31.33
N ALA A 409 21.77 -14.85 31.04
CA ALA A 409 21.77 -16.03 31.91
C ALA A 409 22.29 -15.73 33.32
N ARG A 410 23.31 -14.87 33.44
CA ARG A 410 23.87 -14.43 34.73
C ARG A 410 22.90 -13.62 35.59
N ARG A 411 21.82 -13.11 35.00
CA ARG A 411 20.77 -12.34 35.69
C ARG A 411 19.61 -13.20 36.18
N GLY A 412 19.63 -14.50 35.91
CA GLY A 412 18.60 -15.45 36.34
C GLY A 412 18.23 -16.43 35.25
N HIS A 413 17.89 -17.65 35.66
CA HIS A 413 17.41 -18.69 34.77
C HIS A 413 15.89 -18.73 34.82
N PHE A 414 15.27 -18.48 33.68
CA PHE A 414 13.85 -18.74 33.48
C PHE A 414 13.60 -19.33 32.10
N THR A 415 12.41 -19.92 31.94
CA THR A 415 12.00 -20.51 30.68
C THR A 415 10.82 -19.73 30.13
N VAL A 416 10.94 -19.32 28.87
CA VAL A 416 9.82 -18.80 28.08
C VAL A 416 9.49 -19.85 27.02
N TRP A 417 8.20 -20.12 26.83
CA TRP A 417 7.73 -20.95 25.73
C TRP A 417 7.33 -20.02 24.60
N ALA A 418 7.79 -20.28 23.37
CA ALA A 418 7.34 -19.56 22.19
C ALA A 418 6.55 -20.50 21.29
N ASP A 419 5.31 -20.13 21.02
CA ASP A 419 4.46 -20.80 20.04
C ASP A 419 4.48 -19.98 18.74
N ALA A 420 4.94 -20.58 17.66
CA ALA A 420 4.90 -20.00 16.32
C ALA A 420 3.83 -20.71 15.50
N VAL A 421 2.77 -19.98 15.16
CA VAL A 421 1.65 -20.45 14.36
C VAL A 421 1.72 -19.76 13.00
N LEU A 422 1.74 -20.54 11.93
CA LEU A 422 1.69 -20.07 10.55
C LEU A 422 0.34 -20.44 9.94
N SER A 423 -0.25 -19.50 9.20
CA SER A 423 -1.49 -19.70 8.45
C SER A 423 -1.45 -18.91 7.14
N PRO A 424 -1.99 -19.44 6.03
CA PRO A 424 -2.22 -18.64 4.83
C PRO A 424 -3.40 -17.65 4.99
N ASN A 425 -4.24 -17.81 6.02
CA ASN A 425 -5.39 -16.96 6.29
C ASN A 425 -5.19 -16.20 7.59
N LEU A 426 -5.10 -14.87 7.49
CA LEU A 426 -4.98 -13.96 8.64
C LEU A 426 -6.13 -14.13 9.64
N GLY A 427 -7.37 -14.22 9.14
CA GLY A 427 -8.56 -14.30 10.00
C GLY A 427 -8.67 -15.60 10.80
N ALA A 428 -7.85 -16.61 10.49
CA ALA A 428 -7.82 -17.85 11.26
C ALA A 428 -7.05 -17.70 12.58
N LEU A 429 -6.25 -16.63 12.75
CA LEU A 429 -5.35 -16.48 13.89
C LEU A 429 -6.02 -15.94 15.16
N ASP A 430 -7.34 -15.72 15.18
CA ASP A 430 -8.06 -15.21 16.36
C ASP A 430 -8.06 -16.20 17.54
N PHE A 431 -7.92 -15.66 18.76
CA PHE A 431 -7.87 -16.46 19.99
C PHE A 431 -9.22 -16.47 20.71
N HIS A 432 -9.69 -17.65 21.12
CA HIS A 432 -10.92 -17.80 21.90
C HIS A 432 -10.70 -18.73 23.10
N GLY A 433 -11.54 -18.58 24.14
CA GLY A 433 -11.70 -19.60 25.18
C GLY A 433 -10.94 -19.40 26.51
N PHE A 434 -10.34 -18.24 26.76
CA PHE A 434 -9.66 -17.95 28.04
C PHE A 434 -10.26 -16.75 28.75
N LYS A 435 -10.33 -16.83 30.09
CA LYS A 435 -10.66 -15.68 30.93
C LYS A 435 -9.43 -14.78 31.05
N VAL A 436 -9.44 -13.69 30.29
CA VAL A 436 -8.38 -12.68 30.27
C VAL A 436 -8.57 -11.72 31.45
N GLU A 437 -7.58 -11.63 32.34
CA GLU A 437 -7.61 -10.69 33.48
C GLU A 437 -7.19 -9.28 33.03
N THR A 438 -6.19 -9.20 32.17
CA THR A 438 -5.67 -7.94 31.61
C THR A 438 -5.32 -8.15 30.14
N ALA A 439 -5.61 -7.18 29.28
CA ALA A 439 -5.17 -7.14 27.89
C ALA A 439 -4.73 -5.72 27.53
N THR A 440 -3.43 -5.52 27.36
CA THR A 440 -2.84 -4.24 26.96
C THR A 440 -2.08 -4.41 25.65
N ARG A 441 -2.05 -3.35 24.85
CA ARG A 441 -1.24 -3.32 23.65
C ARG A 441 0.14 -2.80 24.00
N VAL A 442 1.16 -3.46 23.48
CA VAL A 442 2.55 -3.10 23.74
C VAL A 442 3.29 -2.90 22.44
N ASP A 443 4.05 -1.82 22.41
CA ASP A 443 4.98 -1.54 21.33
C ASP A 443 6.22 -2.43 21.47
N LEU A 444 6.49 -3.24 20.43
CA LEU A 444 7.60 -4.18 20.36
C LEU A 444 8.76 -3.70 19.48
N GLY A 445 8.74 -2.43 19.03
CA GLY A 445 9.72 -1.91 18.08
C GLY A 445 9.31 -2.18 16.64
N ASP A 446 9.95 -1.47 15.71
CA ASP A 446 9.79 -1.70 14.27
C ASP A 446 8.33 -1.65 13.81
N GLY A 447 7.48 -0.82 14.42
CA GLY A 447 6.06 -0.72 14.03
C GLY A 447 5.25 -2.00 14.28
N ILE A 448 5.73 -2.90 15.16
CA ILE A 448 5.01 -4.08 15.61
C ILE A 448 4.33 -3.79 16.93
N VAL A 449 3.01 -3.94 16.93
CA VAL A 449 2.21 -3.90 18.15
C VAL A 449 1.85 -5.32 18.56
N GLY A 450 2.25 -5.68 19.77
CA GLY A 450 1.84 -6.91 20.42
C GLY A 450 0.66 -6.69 21.36
N GLN A 451 0.00 -7.79 21.72
CA GLN A 451 -0.99 -7.87 22.79
C GLN A 451 -0.35 -8.62 23.95
N LEU A 452 -0.21 -7.93 25.07
CA LEU A 452 0.15 -8.52 26.34
C LEU A 452 -1.14 -8.88 27.08
N PHE A 453 -1.25 -10.11 27.55
CA PHE A 453 -2.35 -10.50 28.41
C PHE A 453 -1.92 -11.40 29.55
N VAL A 454 -2.60 -11.24 30.69
CA VAL A 454 -2.48 -12.08 31.87
C VAL A 454 -3.75 -12.93 31.94
N TYR A 455 -3.59 -14.24 31.99
CA TYR A 455 -4.71 -15.16 32.09
C TYR A 455 -4.48 -16.20 33.19
N ARG A 456 -5.59 -16.67 33.76
CA ARG A 456 -5.59 -17.64 34.85
C ARG A 456 -6.14 -18.98 34.36
N THR A 457 -5.42 -20.04 34.67
CA THR A 457 -5.89 -21.43 34.58
C THR A 457 -6.25 -21.94 35.99
N ALA A 458 -6.82 -23.15 36.09
CA ALA A 458 -7.18 -23.73 37.39
C ALA A 458 -6.01 -23.78 38.41
N HIS A 459 -4.77 -23.89 37.93
CA HIS A 459 -3.60 -24.13 38.79
C HIS A 459 -2.51 -23.05 38.71
N SER A 460 -2.62 -22.11 37.77
CA SER A 460 -1.52 -21.17 37.52
C SER A 460 -1.97 -19.93 36.77
N ARG A 461 -1.26 -18.83 37.02
CA ARG A 461 -1.36 -17.59 36.25
C ARG A 461 -0.23 -17.52 35.24
N TRP A 462 -0.56 -17.08 34.03
CA TRP A 462 0.36 -17.00 32.90
C TRP A 462 0.37 -15.60 32.33
N HIS A 463 1.55 -15.17 31.88
CA HIS A 463 1.72 -13.98 31.07
C HIS A 463 1.94 -14.45 29.64
N ALA A 464 1.20 -13.85 28.73
CA ALA A 464 1.35 -14.06 27.31
C ALA A 464 1.67 -12.73 26.63
N LEU A 465 2.61 -12.76 25.69
CA LEU A 465 2.81 -11.70 24.72
C LEU A 465 2.61 -12.30 23.33
N ALA A 466 1.57 -11.85 22.62
CA ALA A 466 1.30 -12.27 21.27
C ALA A 466 1.48 -11.13 20.28
N TRP A 467 1.94 -11.41 19.06
CA TRP A 467 1.85 -10.48 17.94
C TRP A 467 1.72 -11.26 16.64
N GLU A 468 1.26 -10.55 15.62
CA GLU A 468 1.05 -11.08 14.28
C GLU A 468 1.74 -10.20 13.26
N TRP A 469 2.29 -10.83 12.22
CA TRP A 469 2.85 -10.12 11.08
C TRP A 469 2.93 -11.02 9.84
N PRO A 470 2.97 -10.43 8.65
CA PRO A 470 3.18 -11.19 7.43
C PRO A 470 4.65 -11.61 7.31
N VAL A 471 4.88 -12.83 6.83
CA VAL A 471 6.21 -13.43 6.62
C VAL A 471 6.29 -14.00 5.21
N LEU A 472 7.52 -14.15 4.69
CA LEU A 472 7.77 -14.79 3.41
C LEU A 472 8.22 -16.23 3.65
N ARG A 473 7.50 -17.18 3.04
CA ARG A 473 7.81 -18.60 3.11
C ARG A 473 7.58 -19.25 1.75
N HIS A 474 8.62 -19.88 1.21
CA HIS A 474 8.59 -20.50 -0.13
C HIS A 474 8.05 -19.57 -1.24
N GLY A 475 8.41 -18.28 -1.18
CA GLY A 475 7.96 -17.27 -2.15
C GLY A 475 6.50 -16.82 -2.00
N LYS A 476 5.77 -17.32 -0.99
CA LYS A 476 4.40 -16.91 -0.67
C LYS A 476 4.37 -16.10 0.61
N VAL A 477 3.43 -15.16 0.67
CA VAL A 477 3.12 -14.43 1.89
C VAL A 477 2.27 -15.35 2.77
N GLU A 478 2.75 -15.64 3.96
CA GLU A 478 1.99 -16.32 5.02
C GLU A 478 1.85 -15.36 6.22
N HIS A 479 0.91 -15.68 7.11
CA HIS A 479 0.67 -14.93 8.33
C HIS A 479 1.23 -15.73 9.51
N GLU A 480 2.10 -15.09 10.28
CA GLU A 480 2.68 -15.70 11.47
C GLU A 480 2.18 -15.01 12.73
N ARG A 481 1.70 -15.81 13.67
CA ARG A 481 1.48 -15.42 15.06
C ARG A 481 2.56 -16.02 15.94
N ILE A 482 3.21 -15.17 16.73
CA ILE A 482 4.11 -15.61 17.80
C ILE A 482 3.42 -15.36 19.13
N VAL A 483 3.44 -16.35 20.03
CA VAL A 483 2.98 -16.20 21.41
C VAL A 483 4.11 -16.60 22.36
N LEU A 484 4.58 -15.67 23.16
CA LEU A 484 5.53 -15.90 24.24
C LEU A 484 4.78 -16.13 25.55
N LEU A 485 5.04 -17.24 26.23
CA LEU A 485 4.33 -17.69 27.43
C LEU A 485 5.32 -17.91 28.57
N ALA A 486 5.01 -17.35 29.74
CA ALA A 486 5.74 -17.60 30.97
C ALA A 486 4.80 -17.63 32.19
N SER A 487 5.11 -18.50 33.15
CA SER A 487 4.37 -18.58 34.41
C SER A 487 4.66 -17.34 35.28
N SER A 488 3.64 -16.78 35.92
CA SER A 488 3.78 -15.61 36.82
C SER A 488 4.73 -15.83 38.00
N LEU A 489 5.09 -17.09 38.32
CA LEU A 489 6.08 -17.41 39.35
C LEU A 489 7.52 -17.09 38.93
N THR A 490 7.74 -16.74 37.66
CA THR A 490 9.04 -16.39 37.10
C THR A 490 9.48 -14.99 37.55
N ARG A 491 10.73 -14.83 37.99
CA ARG A 491 11.30 -13.53 38.43
C ARG A 491 12.50 -13.12 37.57
N PRO A 492 12.31 -12.35 36.48
CA PRO A 492 13.40 -11.88 35.65
C PRO A 492 14.01 -10.57 36.17
N ALA A 493 15.35 -10.48 36.21
CA ALA A 493 16.04 -9.39 36.89
C ALA A 493 16.24 -8.08 36.10
N ALA A 494 15.44 -7.75 35.07
CA ALA A 494 15.68 -6.52 34.31
C ALA A 494 14.46 -5.85 33.67
N ARG A 495 14.28 -4.56 33.96
CA ARG A 495 13.38 -3.64 33.24
C ARG A 495 14.11 -2.91 32.11
N SER A 496 13.47 -2.80 30.95
CA SER A 496 13.72 -1.77 29.94
C SER A 496 12.52 -1.74 28.99
N GLN A 497 12.22 -0.57 28.43
CA GLN A 497 11.18 -0.39 27.43
C GLN A 497 11.80 0.02 26.09
N PRO A 498 11.54 -0.71 25.01
CA PRO A 498 11.70 -0.18 23.65
C PRO A 498 10.50 0.70 23.28
N SER A 499 10.71 1.69 22.41
CA SER A 499 9.62 2.47 21.79
C SER A 499 9.87 2.64 20.29
N SER A 500 8.85 2.41 19.47
CA SER A 500 8.81 2.63 18.02
C SER A 500 8.60 4.10 17.65
N GLY A 501 8.45 4.98 18.63
CA GLY A 501 8.23 6.41 18.43
C GLY A 501 7.18 6.98 19.39
N ALA A 502 7.17 8.31 19.52
CA ALA A 502 6.31 9.00 20.47
C ALA A 502 4.82 9.02 20.08
N VAL A 503 4.48 8.89 18.79
CA VAL A 503 3.07 8.95 18.35
C VAL A 503 2.38 7.62 18.57
N THR A 504 2.98 6.50 18.14
CA THR A 504 2.42 5.16 18.39
C THR A 504 2.26 4.90 19.89
N SER A 505 3.24 5.26 20.72
CA SER A 505 3.12 5.09 22.17
C SER A 505 1.96 5.89 22.78
N ARG A 506 1.71 7.12 22.29
CA ARG A 506 0.56 7.94 22.72
C ARG A 506 -0.76 7.36 22.23
N ALA A 507 -0.81 6.86 20.99
CA ALA A 507 -2.01 6.20 20.46
C ALA A 507 -2.35 4.94 21.28
N LEU A 508 -1.35 4.12 21.62
CA LEU A 508 -1.52 2.96 22.49
C LEU A 508 -2.01 3.35 23.88
N ALA A 509 -1.41 4.37 24.49
CA ALA A 509 -1.85 4.88 25.79
C ALA A 509 -3.32 5.35 25.77
N LEU A 510 -3.77 5.99 24.69
CA LEU A 510 -5.17 6.37 24.50
C LEU A 510 -6.08 5.13 24.36
N LEU A 511 -5.68 4.17 23.53
CA LEU A 511 -6.44 2.93 23.28
C LEU A 511 -6.58 2.07 24.53
N ASP A 512 -5.58 2.09 25.41
CA ASP A 512 -5.53 1.29 26.64
C ASP A 512 -5.94 2.09 27.89
N ALA A 513 -6.38 3.35 27.75
CA ALA A 513 -6.74 4.23 28.87
C ALA A 513 -7.87 3.68 29.76
N ARG A 514 -8.65 2.71 29.27
CA ARG A 514 -9.75 2.06 30.01
C ARG A 514 -9.38 0.66 30.53
N THR A 515 -8.21 0.15 30.20
CA THR A 515 -7.78 -1.18 30.62
C THR A 515 -7.35 -1.12 32.09
N LYS A 516 -7.93 -1.98 32.93
CA LYS A 516 -7.46 -2.15 34.31
C LYS A 516 -6.10 -2.85 34.30
N ASP A 517 -5.11 -2.22 34.91
CA ASP A 517 -3.79 -2.82 35.09
C ASP A 517 -3.79 -3.72 36.34
N GLU A 518 -4.07 -5.01 36.15
CA GLU A 518 -4.01 -6.03 37.19
C GLU A 518 -2.76 -6.93 37.01
N ASP A 519 -1.66 -6.36 36.52
CA ASP A 519 -0.42 -7.10 36.31
C ASP A 519 0.24 -7.50 37.65
N ALA A 520 0.08 -8.78 38.01
CA ALA A 520 0.66 -9.34 39.22
C ALA A 520 2.19 -9.51 39.18
N ASN A 521 2.83 -9.37 38.01
CA ASN A 521 4.28 -9.48 37.85
C ASN A 521 4.78 -8.59 36.69
N PRO A 522 4.88 -7.26 36.91
CA PRO A 522 5.27 -6.31 35.87
C PRO A 522 6.72 -6.49 35.40
N GLU A 523 7.59 -7.12 36.20
CA GLU A 523 8.96 -7.46 35.79
C GLU A 523 8.96 -8.54 34.71
N LEU A 524 8.13 -9.58 34.86
CA LEU A 524 7.97 -10.62 33.86
C LEU A 524 7.38 -10.08 32.57
N THR A 525 6.36 -9.23 32.67
CA THR A 525 5.81 -8.50 31.53
C THR A 525 6.88 -7.69 30.80
N GLY A 526 7.71 -6.93 31.52
CA GLY A 526 8.82 -6.19 30.95
C GLY A 526 9.85 -7.08 30.25
N ALA A 527 10.14 -8.26 30.82
CA ALA A 527 11.05 -9.23 30.23
C ALA A 527 10.48 -9.86 28.95
N LEU A 528 9.20 -10.21 28.91
CA LEU A 528 8.53 -10.72 27.71
C LEU A 528 8.51 -9.67 26.61
N ARG A 529 8.18 -8.41 26.93
CA ARG A 529 8.22 -7.29 25.96
C ARG A 529 9.60 -7.11 25.35
N ARG A 530 10.66 -7.13 26.18
CA ARG A 530 12.04 -7.05 25.71
C ARG A 530 12.39 -8.22 24.80
N LEU A 531 12.07 -9.46 25.21
CA LEU A 531 12.30 -10.65 24.40
C LEU A 531 11.57 -10.58 23.05
N GLY A 532 10.30 -10.15 23.03
CA GLY A 532 9.54 -9.93 21.80
C GLY A 532 10.23 -8.93 20.88
N SER A 533 10.73 -7.83 21.44
CA SER A 533 11.46 -6.82 20.67
C SER A 533 12.81 -7.34 20.14
N ASP A 534 13.56 -8.10 20.95
CA ASP A 534 14.82 -8.75 20.54
C ASP A 534 14.58 -9.76 19.40
N LEU A 535 13.50 -10.54 19.48
CA LEU A 535 13.04 -11.46 18.43
C LEU A 535 12.79 -10.73 17.11
N ILE A 536 12.06 -9.62 17.16
CA ILE A 536 11.70 -8.82 15.98
C ILE A 536 12.94 -8.20 15.35
N ALA A 537 13.76 -7.52 16.15
CA ALA A 537 14.99 -6.88 15.69
C ALA A 537 15.96 -7.89 15.07
N ALA A 538 16.14 -9.06 15.69
CA ALA A 538 17.02 -10.11 15.17
C ALA A 538 16.56 -10.65 13.81
N ARG A 539 15.25 -10.73 13.59
CA ARG A 539 14.66 -11.23 12.35
C ARG A 539 14.72 -10.18 11.24
N ILE A 540 14.46 -8.91 11.54
CA ILE A 540 14.55 -7.81 10.56
C ILE A 540 16.01 -7.57 10.15
N ALA A 541 16.96 -7.56 11.09
CA ALA A 541 18.37 -7.30 10.80
C ALA A 541 19.01 -8.31 9.83
N ARG A 542 18.47 -9.53 9.75
CA ARG A 542 19.01 -10.59 8.87
C ARG A 542 18.52 -10.48 7.42
N LYS A 543 17.55 -9.62 7.13
CA LYS A 543 17.04 -9.34 5.78
C LYS A 543 18.17 -8.96 4.81
N GLY A 544 19.15 -8.17 5.25
CA GLY A 544 20.20 -7.62 4.38
C GLY A 544 21.33 -8.57 3.99
N ARG A 545 21.22 -9.87 4.27
CA ARG A 545 22.29 -10.86 4.00
C ARG A 545 21.85 -12.05 3.14
N ALA A 546 20.61 -12.06 2.68
CA ALA A 546 20.10 -12.99 1.67
C ALA A 546 19.91 -12.22 0.38
#